data_AF-A0A0K1E1M9-F1
#
_entry.id   AF-A0A0K1E1M9-F1
#
_cell.length_a   1.000
_cell.length_b   1.000
_cell.length_c   1.000
_cell.angle_alpha   90.00
_cell.angle_beta   90.00
_cell.angle_gamma   90.00
#
_symmetry.space_group_name_H-M   'P 1'
#
loop_
_entity.id
_entity.type
_entity.pdbx_description
1 polymer ?
#
loop_
_entity_poly.entity_id
_entity_poly.type
_entity_poly.pdbx_seq_one_letter_code
_entity_poly.pdbx_strand_id
1 'polypeptide(L)'
;MPRAAAPLAYLALALLIYFDALLTYIAVGHLGAYEVVLRFVNQTPSAIWLVAAAKNAGVLYLMLKRRRHPWLDYTALALLLWHAAVIYNGIAQLAAGAL
;
A
#
# COMPACT_ATOMS: atom_id res chain seq x y z
N MET A 1 -12.87 19.19 -11.50
CA MET A 1 -12.37 19.29 -10.11
C MET A 1 -11.26 18.29 -9.67
N PRO A 2 -10.76 17.30 -10.45
CA PRO A 2 -9.79 16.31 -9.91
C PRO A 2 -8.31 16.76 -9.85
N ARG A 3 -7.88 17.77 -10.62
CA ARG A 3 -6.46 18.17 -10.71
C ARG A 3 -5.85 18.75 -9.44
N ALA A 4 -6.65 19.43 -8.61
CA ALA A 4 -6.16 20.02 -7.36
C ALA A 4 -5.96 18.96 -6.26
N ALA A 5 -6.78 17.91 -6.26
CA ALA A 5 -6.69 16.80 -5.30
C ALA A 5 -5.70 15.71 -5.72
N ALA A 6 -5.30 15.66 -7.00
CA ALA A 6 -4.32 14.71 -7.52
C ALA A 6 -3.06 14.55 -6.63
N PRO A 7 -2.31 15.61 -6.25
CA PRO A 7 -1.13 15.47 -5.38
C PRO A 7 -1.46 14.84 -4.02
N LEU A 8 -2.64 15.13 -3.45
CA LEU A 8 -3.08 14.52 -2.20
C LEU A 8 -3.39 13.03 -2.38
N ALA A 9 -3.94 12.62 -3.53
CA ALA A 9 -4.19 11.20 -3.82
C ALA A 9 -2.89 10.39 -3.92
N TYR A 10 -1.84 10.92 -4.56
CA TYR A 10 -0.52 10.27 -4.59
C TYR A 10 0.12 10.21 -3.20
N LEU A 11 0.01 11.29 -2.41
CA LEU A 11 0.51 11.32 -1.04
C LEU A 11 -0.23 10.30 -0.16
N ALA A 12 -1.56 10.27 -0.22
CA ALA A 12 -2.39 9.33 0.51
C ALA A 12 -2.04 7.90 0.12
N LEU A 13 -1.88 7.62 -1.18
CA LEU A 13 -1.49 6.29 -1.67
C LEU A 13 -0.12 5.88 -1.11
N ALA A 14 0.85 6.80 -1.08
CA ALA A 14 2.18 6.52 -0.57
C ALA A 14 2.20 6.22 0.94
N LEU A 15 1.43 6.99 1.71
CA LEU A 15 1.27 6.75 3.14
C LEU A 15 0.57 5.41 3.40
N LEU A 16 -0.45 5.11 2.60
CA LEU A 16 -1.23 3.88 2.72
C LEU A 16 -0.38 2.64 2.44
N ILE A 17 0.55 2.71 1.48
CA ILE A 17 1.54 1.66 1.20
C ILE A 17 2.47 1.43 2.41
N TYR A 18 2.94 2.49 3.07
CA TYR A 18 3.75 2.32 4.27
C TYR A 18 2.95 1.75 5.44
N PHE A 19 1.69 2.16 5.57
CA PHE A 19 0.81 1.65 6.59
C PHE A 19 0.50 0.15 6.39
N ASP A 20 0.24 -0.26 5.15
CA ASP A 20 0.11 -1.68 4.75
C ASP A 20 1.36 -2.49 5.12
N ALA A 21 2.54 -1.95 4.83
CA ALA A 21 3.82 -2.59 5.17
C ALA A 21 4.04 -2.69 6.68
N LEU A 22 3.64 -1.67 7.45
CA LEU A 22 3.69 -1.69 8.90
C LEU A 22 2.77 -2.77 9.48
N LEU A 23 1.51 -2.85 9.00
CA LEU A 23 0.58 -3.89 9.43
C LEU A 23 1.11 -5.28 9.09
N THR A 24 1.66 -5.46 7.89
CA THR A 24 2.27 -6.73 7.47
C THR A 24 3.47 -7.09 8.34
N TYR A 25 4.34 -6.12 8.65
CA TYR A 25 5.48 -6.32 9.54
C TYR A 25 5.02 -6.78 10.93
N ILE A 26 3.98 -6.16 11.49
CA ILE A 26 3.43 -6.56 12.79
C ILE A 26 2.77 -7.94 12.70
N ALA A 27 1.94 -8.17 11.68
CA ALA A 27 1.20 -9.41 11.52
C ALA A 27 2.15 -10.60 11.38
N VAL A 28 3.11 -10.53 10.46
CA VAL A 28 4.06 -11.63 10.18
C VAL A 28 5.15 -11.70 11.24
N GLY A 29 5.71 -10.55 11.64
CA GLY A 29 6.86 -10.51 12.55
C GLY A 29 6.51 -10.68 14.04
N HIS A 30 5.27 -10.40 14.44
CA HIS A 30 4.88 -10.38 15.86
C HIS A 30 3.60 -11.15 16.19
N LEU A 31 2.68 -11.34 15.23
CA LEU A 31 1.40 -12.02 15.47
C LEU A 31 1.33 -13.44 14.88
N GLY A 32 2.38 -13.89 14.19
CA GLY A 32 2.46 -15.23 13.61
C GLY A 32 1.62 -15.42 12.34
N ALA A 33 1.17 -14.33 11.71
CA ALA A 33 0.48 -14.38 10.42
C ALA A 33 1.43 -14.88 9.31
N TYR A 34 0.86 -15.50 8.28
CA TYR A 34 1.63 -16.04 7.16
C TYR A 34 1.29 -15.33 5.85
N GLU A 35 2.31 -14.74 5.22
CA GLU A 35 2.18 -14.12 3.90
C GLU A 35 2.31 -15.17 2.78
N VAL A 36 1.25 -15.31 1.98
CA VAL A 36 1.17 -16.29 0.89
C VAL A 36 1.86 -15.78 -0.38
N VAL A 37 1.78 -14.47 -0.64
CA VAL A 37 2.25 -13.85 -1.88
C VAL A 37 3.71 -13.46 -1.76
N LEU A 38 4.09 -12.81 -0.66
CA LEU A 38 5.46 -12.37 -0.40
C LEU A 38 6.17 -13.33 0.56
N ARG A 39 6.31 -14.60 0.17
CA ARG A 39 6.82 -15.68 1.06
C ARG A 39 8.16 -15.37 1.75
N PHE A 40 9.03 -14.59 1.11
CA PHE A 40 10.31 -14.18 1.71
C PHE A 40 10.13 -13.28 2.95
N VAL A 41 9.00 -12.57 3.06
CA VAL A 41 8.66 -11.74 4.24
C VAL A 41 8.42 -12.62 5.46
N ASN A 42 7.98 -13.88 5.29
CA ASN A 42 7.83 -14.81 6.41
C ASN A 42 9.17 -15.20 7.04
N GLN A 43 10.26 -15.20 6.27
CA GLN A 43 11.61 -15.49 6.78
C GLN A 43 12.31 -14.22 7.28
N THR A 44 12.02 -13.09 6.65
CA THR A 44 12.61 -11.80 7.00
C THR A 44 11.53 -10.72 6.94
N PRO A 45 10.77 -10.53 8.02
CA PRO A 45 9.64 -9.59 8.04
C PRO A 45 10.04 -8.16 7.67
N SER A 46 11.26 -7.74 8.00
CA SER A 46 11.80 -6.42 7.64
C SER A 46 11.96 -6.20 6.13
N ALA A 47 11.97 -7.26 5.31
CA ALA A 47 12.04 -7.13 3.85
C ALA A 47 10.80 -6.44 3.26
N ILE A 48 9.68 -6.39 3.99
CA ILE A 48 8.47 -5.67 3.55
C ILE A 48 8.73 -4.17 3.35
N TRP A 49 9.68 -3.58 4.10
CA TRP A 49 10.05 -2.18 3.94
C TRP A 49 10.67 -1.88 2.57
N LEU A 50 11.45 -2.81 2.03
CA LEU A 50 12.00 -2.69 0.67
C LEU A 50 10.89 -2.78 -0.38
N VAL A 51 9.91 -3.65 -0.18
CA VAL A 51 8.74 -3.76 -1.08
C VAL A 51 7.93 -2.47 -1.05
N ALA A 52 7.70 -1.90 0.14
CA ALA A 52 7.02 -0.63 0.31
C ALA A 52 7.77 0.53 -0.39
N ALA A 53 9.09 0.58 -0.23
CA ALA A 53 9.93 1.57 -0.90
C ALA A 53 9.85 1.44 -2.43
N ALA A 54 9.89 0.22 -2.96
CA ALA A 54 9.76 -0.04 -4.39
C ALA A 54 8.37 0.37 -4.94
N LYS A 55 7.29 0.04 -4.24
CA LYS A 55 5.92 0.48 -4.57
C LYS A 55 5.85 2.02 -4.59
N ASN A 56 6.44 2.69 -3.61
CA ASN A 56 6.46 4.14 -3.51
C ASN A 56 7.32 4.83 -4.59
N ALA A 57 8.40 4.20 -5.06
CA ALA A 57 9.11 4.67 -6.25
C ALA A 57 8.19 4.63 -7.49
N GLY A 58 7.33 3.62 -7.60
CA GLY A 58 6.27 3.54 -8.61
C GLY A 58 5.25 4.68 -8.48
N VAL A 59 4.76 4.98 -7.27
CA VAL A 59 3.85 6.11 -7.03
C VAL A 59 4.48 7.44 -7.44
N LEU A 60 5.75 7.66 -7.07
CA LEU A 60 6.50 8.86 -7.46
C LEU A 60 6.63 8.96 -8.98
N TYR A 61 6.95 7.85 -9.65
CA TYR A 61 7.03 7.79 -11.11
C TYR A 61 5.69 8.19 -11.76
N LEU A 62 4.57 7.66 -11.26
CA LEU A 62 3.24 8.01 -11.76
C LEU A 62 2.94 9.50 -11.55
N MET A 63 3.27 10.03 -10.38
CA MET A 63 3.10 11.46 -10.06
C MET A 63 3.89 12.36 -11.03
N LEU A 64 5.13 11.97 -11.37
CA LEU A 64 5.96 12.70 -12.34
C LEU A 64 5.36 12.66 -13.75
N LYS A 65 4.78 11.52 -14.16
CA LYS A 65 4.18 11.36 -15.48
C LYS A 65 2.76 11.91 -15.64
N ARG A 66 2.09 12.28 -14.54
CA ARG A 66 0.68 12.73 -14.55
C ARG A 66 0.38 13.90 -15.50
N ARG A 67 1.35 14.82 -15.71
CA ARG A 67 1.15 15.97 -16.60
C ARG A 67 1.01 15.56 -18.07
N ARG A 68 1.68 14.49 -18.49
CA ARG A 68 1.60 13.94 -19.85
C ARG A 68 0.43 12.97 -20.03
N HIS A 69 -0.04 12.38 -18.93
CA HIS A 69 -1.07 11.36 -18.95
C HIS A 69 -2.10 11.62 -17.84
N PRO A 70 -3.13 12.44 -18.10
CA PRO A 70 -4.15 12.78 -17.10
C PRO A 70 -4.94 11.58 -16.58
N TRP A 71 -4.99 10.48 -17.35
CA TRP A 71 -5.65 9.24 -16.95
C TRP A 71 -4.95 8.55 -15.76
N LEU A 72 -3.68 8.87 -15.50
CA LEU A 72 -2.94 8.36 -14.34
C LEU A 72 -3.55 8.82 -13.02
N ASP A 73 -4.21 9.98 -12.97
CA ASP A 73 -4.87 10.45 -11.75
C ASP A 73 -6.03 9.53 -11.36
N TYR A 74 -6.78 9.00 -12.33
CA TYR A 74 -7.83 8.00 -12.06
C TYR A 74 -7.23 6.65 -11.65
N THR A 75 -6.08 6.28 -12.22
CA THR A 75 -5.37 5.06 -11.84
C THR A 75 -4.87 5.14 -10.40
N ALA A 76 -4.29 6.28 -10.02
CA ALA A 76 -3.84 6.53 -8.64
C ALA A 76 -5.02 6.49 -7.65
N LEU A 77 -6.17 7.06 -8.01
CA LEU A 77 -7.38 6.97 -7.20
C LEU A 77 -7.90 5.53 -7.07
N ALA A 78 -7.93 4.77 -8.15
CA ALA A 78 -8.32 3.36 -8.12
C ALA A 78 -7.39 2.53 -7.23
N LEU A 79 -6.07 2.75 -7.35
CA LEU A 79 -5.07 2.09 -6.51
C LEU A 79 -5.21 2.47 -5.03
N LEU A 80 -5.51 3.74 -4.75
CA LEU A 80 -5.76 4.25 -3.40
C LEU A 80 -6.98 3.57 -2.77
N LEU A 81 -8.11 3.54 -3.49
CA LEU A 81 -9.33 2.90 -3.01
C LEU A 81 -9.14 1.40 -2.81
N TRP A 82 -8.45 0.73 -3.74
CA TRP A 82 -8.11 -0.68 -3.63
C TRP A 82 -7.27 -0.97 -2.39
N HIS A 83 -6.16 -0.22 -2.19
CA HIS A 83 -5.31 -0.40 -1.00
C HIS A 83 -6.09 -0.13 0.28
N ALA A 84 -6.97 0.88 0.29
CA ALA A 84 -7.76 1.21 1.47
C ALA A 84 -8.72 0.06 1.83
N ALA A 85 -9.36 -0.55 0.84
CA ALA A 85 -10.24 -1.69 1.03
C ALA A 85 -9.49 -2.93 1.54
N VAL A 86 -8.31 -3.22 0.98
CA VAL A 86 -7.48 -4.37 1.42
C VAL A 86 -7.03 -4.18 2.86
N ILE A 87 -6.52 -3.00 3.22
CA ILE A 87 -6.08 -2.69 4.58
C ILE A 87 -7.24 -2.75 5.57
N TYR A 88 -8.39 -2.16 5.21
CA TYR A 88 -9.58 -2.23 6.04
C TYR A 88 -10.00 -3.68 6.33
N ASN A 89 -10.03 -4.52 5.30
CA ASN A 89 -10.34 -5.94 5.46
C ASN A 89 -9.31 -6.65 6.35
N GLY A 90 -8.01 -6.39 6.14
CA GLY A 90 -6.95 -6.94 6.99
C GLY A 90 -7.10 -6.54 8.46
N ILE A 91 -7.39 -5.26 8.74
CA ILE A 91 -7.65 -4.78 10.11
C ILE A 91 -8.92 -5.43 10.68
N ALA A 92 -9.97 -5.55 9.90
CA ALA A 92 -11.21 -6.19 10.35
C ALA A 92 -10.98 -7.67 10.71
N GLN A 93 -10.20 -8.41 9.93
CA GLN A 93 -9.83 -9.80 10.23
C GLN A 93 -8.95 -9.91 11.48
N LEU A 94 -7.98 -9.01 11.63
CA LEU A 94 -7.16 -8.88 12.85
C LEU A 94 -8.03 -8.64 14.09
N ALA A 95 -8.98 -7.70 14.01
CA ALA A 95 -9.88 -7.38 15.10
C ALA A 95 -10.86 -8.51 15.43
N ALA A 96 -11.24 -9.30 14.42
CA ALA A 96 -12.11 -10.47 14.59
C ALA A 96 -11.37 -11.72 15.09
N GLY A 97 -10.03 -11.69 15.21
CA GLY A 97 -9.22 -12.84 15.59
C GLY A 97 -9.18 -13.96 14.55
N ALA A 98 -9.42 -13.64 13.27
CA ALA A 98 -9.61 -14.61 12.18
C ALA A 98 -8.33 -14.87 11.34
N LEU A 99 -7.15 -14.72 11.94
CA LEU A 99 -5.86 -14.97 11.26
C LEU A 99 -5.46 -16.44 11.26
#